data_AF-A0A7S3CGH7-F1
#
_entry.id   AF-A0A7S3CGH7-F1
#
_cell.length_a   1.000
_cell.length_b   1.000
_cell.length_c   1.000
_cell.angle_alpha   90.00
_cell.angle_beta   90.00
_cell.angle_gamma   90.00
#
_symmetry.space_group_name_H-M   'P 1'
#
loop_
_entity.id
_entity.type
_entity.pdbx_description
1 polymer ?
#
loop_
_entity_poly.entity_id
_entity_poly.type
_entity_poly.pdbx_seq_one_letter_code
_entity_poly.pdbx_strand_id
1 'polypeptide(L)'
;PQDLVLDLVLKFFKSSGPGVWECSKSSRISLKLHLAVLLLMLEGYSVKTAALAEELGVDAQEAKTLARELGCAVSGDSARLMKRKRAAESGDATVAADLESRLPKVGLKKARAR
;
A
#
# COMPACT_ATOMS: atom_id res chain seq x y z
N PRO A 1 -5.09 13.01 1.65
CA PRO A 1 -4.29 12.31 2.68
C PRO A 1 -5.07 12.02 3.96
N GLN A 2 -5.72 13.03 4.56
CA GLN A 2 -6.56 12.85 5.75
C GLN A 2 -7.71 11.87 5.51
N ASP A 3 -8.41 11.97 4.38
CA ASP A 3 -9.52 11.06 4.04
C ASP A 3 -9.05 9.59 3.96
N LEU A 4 -7.89 9.35 3.32
CA LEU A 4 -7.31 8.01 3.23
C LEU A 4 -6.93 7.45 4.62
N VAL A 5 -6.38 8.30 5.49
CA VAL A 5 -6.03 7.90 6.86
C VAL A 5 -7.30 7.57 7.64
N LEU A 6 -8.34 8.40 7.53
CA LEU A 6 -9.62 8.18 8.18
C LEU A 6 -10.25 6.86 7.69
N ASP A 7 -10.25 6.62 6.38
CA ASP A 7 -10.78 5.39 5.78
C ASP A 7 -10.01 4.15 6.28
N LEU A 8 -8.68 4.20 6.34
CA LEU A 8 -7.86 3.10 6.87
C LEU A 8 -8.18 2.85 8.36
N VAL A 9 -8.28 3.91 9.15
CA VAL A 9 -8.63 3.81 10.58
C VAL A 9 -10.01 3.18 10.74
N LEU A 10 -11.04 3.68 10.07
CA LEU A 10 -12.41 3.16 10.17
C LEU A 10 -12.56 1.73 9.63
N LYS A 11 -11.73 1.36 8.65
CA LYS A 11 -11.71 0.00 8.09
C LYS A 11 -11.16 -1.01 9.10
N PHE A 12 -10.03 -0.72 9.73
CA PHE A 12 -9.29 -1.68 10.54
C PHE A 12 -9.51 -1.57 12.06
N PHE A 13 -9.92 -0.41 12.54
CA PHE A 13 -10.25 -0.18 13.94
C PHE A 13 -11.77 -0.20 14.11
N LYS A 14 -12.25 -0.92 15.11
CA LYS A 14 -13.66 -0.98 15.49
C LYS A 14 -13.82 -0.39 16.87
N SER A 15 -14.89 0.39 17.06
CA SER A 15 -15.22 0.90 18.38
C SER A 15 -15.75 -0.26 19.25
N SER A 16 -15.12 -0.48 20.40
CA SER A 16 -15.58 -1.44 21.42
C SER A 16 -16.29 -0.75 22.59
N GLY A 17 -16.34 0.59 22.58
CA GLY A 17 -17.02 1.42 23.57
C GLY A 17 -16.76 2.92 23.34
N PRO A 18 -17.34 3.81 24.16
CA PRO A 18 -17.14 5.24 24.05
C PRO A 18 -15.66 5.61 24.16
N GLY A 19 -15.09 6.16 23.07
CA GLY A 19 -13.67 6.54 23.01
C GLY A 19 -12.68 5.38 22.91
N VAL A 20 -13.15 4.13 22.90
CA VAL A 20 -12.28 2.95 22.80
C VAL A 20 -12.34 2.39 21.39
N TRP A 21 -11.17 2.32 20.77
CA TRP A 21 -10.97 1.76 19.43
C TRP A 21 -10.01 0.59 19.52
N GLU A 22 -10.43 -0.54 18.97
CA GLU A 22 -9.66 -1.77 18.98
C GLU A 22 -9.35 -2.23 17.56
N CYS A 23 -8.13 -2.71 17.36
CA CYS A 23 -7.70 -3.33 16.12
C CYS A 23 -7.39 -4.80 16.39
N SER A 24 -8.21 -5.69 15.83
CA SER A 24 -8.02 -7.13 15.98
C SER A 24 -6.65 -7.57 15.43
N LYS A 25 -6.16 -8.75 15.84
CA LYS A 25 -4.90 -9.29 15.31
C LYS A 25 -4.93 -9.41 13.78
N SER A 26 -6.03 -9.89 13.20
CA SER A 26 -6.21 -10.00 11.75
C SER A 26 -6.25 -8.65 11.05
N SER A 27 -6.88 -7.64 11.68
CA SER A 27 -6.93 -6.27 11.14
C SER A 27 -5.57 -5.59 11.17
N ARG A 28 -4.75 -5.84 12.21
CA ARG A 28 -3.38 -5.34 12.29
C ARG A 28 -2.50 -5.89 11.16
N ILE A 29 -2.56 -7.19 10.90
CA ILE A 29 -1.82 -7.81 9.79
C ILE A 29 -2.27 -7.21 8.45
N SER A 30 -3.59 -7.11 8.26
CA SER A 30 -4.15 -6.53 7.04
C SER A 30 -3.74 -5.06 6.83
N LEU A 31 -3.74 -4.26 7.90
CA LEU A 31 -3.26 -2.88 7.87
C LEU A 31 -1.77 -2.81 7.48
N LYS A 32 -0.92 -3.63 8.10
CA LYS A 32 0.52 -3.70 7.77
C LYS A 32 0.74 -4.07 6.29
N LEU A 33 -0.04 -5.01 5.75
CA LEU A 33 0.01 -5.35 4.32
C LEU A 33 -0.39 -4.17 3.41
N HIS A 34 -1.42 -3.42 3.77
CA HIS A 34 -1.84 -2.23 3.01
C HIS A 34 -0.76 -1.15 3.03
N LEU A 35 -0.18 -0.88 4.20
CA LEU A 35 0.92 0.09 4.36
C LEU A 35 2.18 -0.36 3.60
N ALA A 36 2.52 -1.65 3.64
CA ALA A 36 3.64 -2.21 2.89
C ALA A 36 3.48 -2.04 1.37
N VAL A 37 2.26 -2.24 0.84
CA VAL A 37 1.97 -1.98 -0.59
C VAL A 37 2.13 -0.50 -0.93
N LEU A 38 1.65 0.41 -0.07
CA LEU A 38 1.80 1.85 -0.29
C LEU A 38 3.28 2.26 -0.32
N LEU A 39 4.09 1.76 0.62
CA LEU A 39 5.54 1.99 0.64
C LEU A 39 6.21 1.46 -0.62
N LEU A 40 5.87 0.25 -1.05
CA LEU A 40 6.35 -0.31 -2.32
C LEU A 40 5.97 0.58 -3.51
N MET A 41 4.76 1.14 -3.56
CA MET A 41 4.36 2.03 -4.65
C MET A 41 5.16 3.34 -4.67
N LEU A 42 5.46 3.90 -3.49
CA LEU A 42 6.26 5.12 -3.37
C LEU A 42 7.73 4.87 -3.76
N GLU A 43 8.26 3.69 -3.46
CA GLU A 43 9.65 3.27 -3.73
C GLU A 43 9.82 2.56 -5.09
N GLY A 44 8.92 2.80 -6.06
CA GLY A 44 9.05 2.23 -7.41
C GLY A 44 8.99 0.69 -7.48
N TYR A 45 8.24 0.08 -6.56
CA TYR A 45 8.03 -1.35 -6.37
C TYR A 45 9.27 -2.14 -5.89
N SER A 46 10.26 -1.46 -5.32
CA SER A 46 11.47 -2.07 -4.78
C SER A 46 11.90 -1.35 -3.51
N VAL A 47 11.85 -2.02 -2.35
CA VAL A 47 12.19 -1.42 -1.05
C VAL A 47 13.22 -2.27 -0.32
N LYS A 48 14.10 -1.63 0.45
CA LYS A 48 14.97 -2.36 1.38
C LYS A 48 14.11 -2.94 2.51
N THR A 49 14.33 -4.19 2.89
CA THR A 49 13.56 -4.84 3.97
C THR A 49 13.76 -4.16 5.32
N ALA A 50 14.92 -3.52 5.53
CA ALA A 50 15.17 -2.72 6.73
C ALA A 50 14.31 -1.45 6.77
N ALA A 51 14.22 -0.71 5.65
CA ALA A 51 13.37 0.47 5.54
C ALA A 51 11.88 0.08 5.70
N LEU A 52 11.46 -1.04 5.10
CA LEU A 52 10.11 -1.57 5.29
C LEU A 52 9.82 -1.92 6.76
N ALA A 53 10.80 -2.48 7.47
CA ALA A 53 10.66 -2.83 8.88
C ALA A 53 10.51 -1.57 9.76
N GLU A 54 11.36 -0.57 9.52
CA GLU A 54 11.35 0.72 10.23
C GLU A 54 10.03 1.47 10.04
N GLU A 55 9.60 1.65 8.79
CA GLU A 55 8.37 2.38 8.45
C GLU A 55 7.10 1.71 8.99
N LEU A 56 7.09 0.37 9.10
CA LEU A 56 5.97 -0.38 9.64
C LEU A 56 6.05 -0.60 11.16
N GLY A 57 7.16 -0.22 11.80
CA GLY A 57 7.42 -0.48 13.21
C GLY A 57 7.43 -1.97 13.55
N VAL A 58 8.02 -2.80 12.68
CA VAL A 58 8.11 -4.26 12.83
C VAL A 58 9.56 -4.74 12.82
N ASP A 59 9.78 -5.98 13.23
CA ASP A 59 11.10 -6.58 13.08
C ASP A 59 11.40 -6.97 11.63
N ALA A 60 12.68 -7.19 11.32
CA ALA A 60 13.13 -7.51 9.96
C ALA A 60 12.57 -8.84 9.43
N GLN A 61 12.22 -9.78 10.31
CA GLN A 61 11.68 -11.07 9.92
C GLN A 61 10.18 -10.97 9.58
N GLU A 62 9.42 -10.19 10.35
CA GLU A 62 8.04 -9.85 10.07
C GLU A 62 7.94 -9.06 8.75
N ALA A 63 8.83 -8.08 8.52
CA ALA A 63 8.89 -7.34 7.25
C ALA A 63 9.12 -8.27 6.04
N LYS A 64 10.03 -9.24 6.15
CA LYS A 64 10.27 -10.25 5.11
C LYS A 64 9.06 -11.14 4.89
N THR A 65 8.34 -11.49 5.96
CA THR A 65 7.14 -12.32 5.90
C THR A 65 6.01 -11.59 5.17
N LEU A 66 5.73 -10.34 5.56
CA LEU A 66 4.76 -9.47 4.89
C LEU A 66 5.10 -9.26 3.41
N ALA A 67 6.38 -9.02 3.09
CA ALA A 67 6.81 -8.89 1.70
C ALA A 67 6.54 -10.16 0.88
N ARG A 68 6.78 -11.35 1.44
CA ARG A 68 6.47 -12.63 0.79
C ARG A 68 4.97 -12.84 0.63
N GLU A 69 4.16 -12.48 1.62
CA GLU A 69 2.68 -12.54 1.53
C GLU A 69 2.15 -11.64 0.41
N LEU A 70 2.79 -10.51 0.16
CA LEU A 70 2.48 -9.63 -0.99
C LEU A 70 2.99 -10.16 -2.34
N GLY A 71 3.67 -11.31 -2.37
CA GLY A 71 4.26 -11.87 -3.58
C GLY A 71 5.53 -11.15 -4.04
N CYS A 72 6.23 -10.44 -3.15
CA CYS A 72 7.51 -9.85 -3.49
C CYS A 72 8.60 -10.93 -3.62
N ALA A 73 9.47 -10.75 -4.60
CA ALA A 73 10.76 -11.43 -4.62
C ALA A 73 11.65 -10.80 -3.55
N VAL A 74 12.06 -11.59 -2.56
CA VAL A 74 12.96 -11.15 -1.49
C VAL A 74 14.35 -11.70 -1.78
N SER A 75 15.29 -10.82 -2.13
CA SER A 75 16.69 -11.17 -2.38
C SER A 75 17.61 -10.32 -1.51
N GLY A 76 18.40 -10.97 -0.65
CA GLY A 76 19.27 -10.28 0.30
C GLY A 76 18.48 -9.39 1.25
N ASP A 77 18.72 -8.08 1.14
CA ASP A 77 18.14 -7.00 1.94
C ASP A 77 17.03 -6.23 1.21
N SER A 78 16.57 -6.71 0.05
CA SER A 78 15.55 -6.03 -0.77
C SER A 78 14.32 -6.89 -1.01
N ALA A 79 13.16 -6.25 -1.02
CA ALA A 79 11.88 -6.81 -1.40
C ALA A 79 11.37 -6.08 -2.66
N ARG A 80 11.13 -6.83 -3.72
CA ARG A 80 10.65 -6.29 -5.00
C ARG A 80 9.32 -6.90 -5.36
N LEU A 81 8.30 -6.07 -5.55
CA LEU A 81 7.03 -6.53 -6.08
C LEU A 81 7.22 -6.85 -7.57
N MET A 82 7.19 -8.13 -7.92
CA MET A 82 7.33 -8.56 -9.31
C MET A 82 6.11 -8.05 -10.07
N LYS A 83 6.30 -7.08 -10.98
CA LYS A 83 5.26 -6.77 -11.96
C LYS A 83 4.92 -8.08 -12.64
N ARG A 84 3.66 -8.54 -12.55
CA ARG A 84 3.19 -9.64 -13.42
C ARG A 84 3.65 -9.27 -14.83
N LYS A 85 4.44 -10.13 -15.45
CA LYS A 85 4.74 -10.04 -16.88
C LYS A 85 3.37 -9.97 -17.53
N ARG A 86 2.92 -8.78 -17.97
CA ARG A 86 1.75 -8.71 -18.85
C ARG A 86 2.13 -9.61 -20.02
N ALA A 87 1.37 -10.67 -20.23
CA ALA A 87 1.50 -11.44 -21.45
C ALA A 87 1.40 -10.41 -22.58
N ALA A 88 2.50 -10.26 -23.31
CA ALA A 88 2.57 -9.35 -24.43
C ALA A 88 1.74 -9.97 -25.55
N GLU A 89 0.42 -9.78 -25.51
CA GLU A 89 -0.49 -10.09 -26.61
C GLU A 89 -1.74 -9.18 -26.50
N SER A 90 -1.73 -8.14 -27.34
CA SER A 90 -2.82 -7.24 -27.74
C SER A 90 -3.28 -6.12 -26.77
N GLY A 91 -3.19 -4.87 -27.27
CA GLY A 91 -4.15 -3.80 -26.93
C GLY A 91 -3.81 -2.80 -25.81
N ASP A 92 -2.54 -2.43 -25.63
CA ASP A 92 -2.02 -1.71 -24.45
C ASP A 92 -2.22 -0.17 -24.45
N ALA A 93 -3.43 0.35 -24.69
CA ALA A 93 -3.72 1.79 -24.56
C ALA A 93 -4.99 2.15 -23.80
N THR A 94 -5.95 1.22 -23.63
CA THR A 94 -7.27 1.55 -23.07
C THR A 94 -7.41 1.22 -21.58
N VAL A 95 -6.67 0.24 -21.05
CA VAL A 95 -6.86 -0.24 -19.66
C VAL A 95 -6.17 0.65 -18.62
N ALA A 96 -5.03 1.27 -18.97
CA ALA A 96 -4.38 2.24 -18.08
C ALA A 96 -5.21 3.52 -17.93
N ALA A 97 -5.91 3.94 -18.99
CA ALA A 97 -6.84 5.07 -18.96
C ALA A 97 -8.10 4.75 -18.11
N ASP A 98 -8.57 3.49 -18.10
CA ASP A 98 -9.76 3.10 -17.34
C ASP A 98 -9.52 3.07 -15.82
N LEU A 99 -8.33 2.67 -15.37
CA LEU A 99 -7.94 2.71 -13.95
C LEU A 99 -7.73 4.14 -13.43
N GLU A 100 -7.13 5.05 -14.21
CA GLU A 100 -7.07 6.48 -13.86
C GLU A 100 -8.45 7.16 -13.88
N SER A 101 -9.41 6.63 -14.65
CA SER A 101 -10.79 7.12 -14.68
C SER A 101 -11.61 6.74 -13.46
N ARG A 102 -11.21 5.65 -12.77
CA ARG A 102 -11.88 5.07 -11.60
C ARG A 102 -11.31 5.52 -10.26
N LEU A 103 -10.15 6.16 -10.24
CA LEU A 103 -9.65 6.84 -9.05
C LEU A 103 -10.47 8.12 -8.84
N PRO A 104 -10.94 8.42 -7.61
CA PRO A 104 -11.63 9.67 -7.33
C PRO A 104 -10.69 10.83 -7.67
N LYS A 105 -11.01 11.56 -8.74
CA LYS A 105 -10.29 12.75 -9.18
C LYS A 105 -10.50 13.84 -8.14
N VAL A 106 -9.64 13.90 -7.13
CA VAL A 106 -9.56 15.05 -6.23
C VAL A 106 -9.04 16.22 -7.07
N GLY A 107 -9.98 17.00 -7.61
CA GLY A 107 -9.70 18.16 -8.44
C GLY A 107 -9.08 19.27 -7.61
N LEU A 108 -7.76 19.19 -7.40
CA LEU A 108 -6.97 20.34 -6.98
C LEU A 108 -7.02 21.35 -8.13
N LYS A 109 -7.97 22.29 -8.05
CA LYS A 109 -8.00 23.48 -8.91
C LYS A 109 -6.64 24.16 -8.77
N LYS A 110 -5.78 24.03 -9.79
CA LYS A 110 -4.60 24.88 -9.93
C LYS A 110 -5.10 26.31 -10.05
N ALA A 111 -4.99 27.05 -8.96
CA ALA A 111 -5.13 28.50 -8.98
C ALA A 111 -4.06 29.03 -9.94
N ARG A 112 -4.52 29.63 -11.06
CA ARG A 112 -3.67 30.29 -12.04
C ARG A 112 -3.32 31.66 -11.46
N ALA A 113 -2.14 31.80 -10.87
CA ALA A 113 -1.60 33.11 -10.53
C ALA A 113 -1.03 33.75 -11.79
N ARG A 114 -1.48 34.97 -12.08
CA ARG A 114 -0.84 35.93 -12.98
C ARG A 114 0.33 36.58 -12.29
#